data_AF-A0A954HQR8-F1
#
_entry.id   AF-A0A954HQR8-F1
#
_cell.length_a   1.000
_cell.length_b   1.000
_cell.length_c   1.000
_cell.angle_alpha   90.00
_cell.angle_beta   90.00
_cell.angle_gamma   90.00
#
_symmetry.space_group_name_H-M   'P 1'
#
loop_
_entity.id
_entity.type
_entity.pdbx_description
1 polymer ?
#
loop_
_entity_poly.entity_id
_entity_poly.type
_entity_poly.pdbx_seq_one_letter_code
_entity_poly.pdbx_strand_id
1 'polypeptide(L)'
;MDPNTAWNKMLLGYATKQWADTVPHAEALRDWLEAGGFPPQPTIGSTTGNLTCQLDAEFSAAICTAACEHVISRCQWELSDAS
;
A
#
# COMPACT_ATOMS: atom_id res chain seq x y z
N MET A 1 -13.46 1.44 7.03
CA MET A 1 -12.02 1.65 7.25
C MET A 1 -11.66 3.01 6.70
N ASP A 2 -10.65 3.70 7.25
CA ASP A 2 -10.05 4.85 6.56
C ASP A 2 -8.88 4.34 5.70
N PRO A 3 -9.01 4.34 4.36
CA PRO A 3 -7.99 3.78 3.47
C PRO A 3 -6.71 4.61 3.46
N ASN A 4 -6.76 5.92 3.71
CA ASN A 4 -5.54 6.74 3.81
C ASN A 4 -4.73 6.37 5.06
N THR A 5 -5.41 6.13 6.18
CA THR A 5 -4.76 5.64 7.40
C THR A 5 -4.16 4.24 7.18
N ALA A 6 -4.89 3.31 6.55
CA ALA A 6 -4.39 1.97 6.26
C ALA A 6 -3.16 2.02 5.33
N TRP A 7 -3.22 2.82 4.27
CA TRP A 7 -2.13 3.07 3.34
C TRP A 7 -0.88 3.60 4.04
N ASN A 8 -1.03 4.65 4.85
CA ASN A 8 0.09 5.26 5.57
C ASN A 8 0.73 4.29 6.57
N LYS A 9 -0.07 3.49 7.29
CA LYS A 9 0.44 2.48 8.22
C LYS A 9 1.17 1.36 7.49
N MET A 10 0.63 0.90 6.36
CA MET A 10 1.29 -0.08 5.49
C MET A 10 2.65 0.44 5.00
N LEU A 11 2.70 1.65 4.44
CA LEU A 11 3.95 2.23 3.94
C LEU A 11 4.97 2.46 5.06
N LEU A 12 4.53 2.96 6.22
CA LEU A 12 5.40 3.17 7.36
C LEU A 12 5.99 1.84 7.84
N GLY A 13 5.15 0.83 8.05
CA GLY A 13 5.60 -0.49 8.49
C GLY A 13 6.55 -1.15 7.48
N TYR A 14 6.27 -0.99 6.18
CA TYR A 14 7.16 -1.47 5.13
C TYR A 14 8.53 -0.77 5.17
N ALA A 15 8.55 0.56 5.32
CA ALA A 15 9.78 1.33 5.39
C ALA A 15 10.60 1.05 6.67
N THR A 16 9.94 0.72 7.78
CA THR A 16 10.57 0.41 9.08
C THR A 16 10.82 -1.08 9.30
N LYS A 17 10.54 -1.92 8.30
CA LYS A 17 10.69 -3.39 8.36
C LYS A 17 9.83 -4.07 9.44
N GLN A 18 8.71 -3.47 9.81
CA GLN A 18 7.74 -4.05 10.75
C GLN A 18 6.81 -5.02 10.02
N TRP A 19 7.37 -6.10 9.48
CA TRP A 19 6.69 -7.00 8.54
C TRP A 19 5.38 -7.58 9.08
N ALA A 20 5.41 -8.10 10.32
CA ALA A 20 4.23 -8.71 10.95
C ALA A 20 3.07 -7.71 11.14
N ASP A 21 3.39 -6.46 11.47
CA ASP A 21 2.39 -5.40 11.68
C ASP A 21 1.91 -4.78 10.36
N THR A 22 2.70 -4.94 9.28
CA THR A 22 2.40 -4.37 7.96
C THR A 22 1.35 -5.19 7.20
N VAL A 23 1.43 -6.53 7.27
CA VAL A 23 0.54 -7.43 6.52
C VAL A 23 -0.95 -7.14 6.74
N PRO A 24 -1.45 -7.00 7.99
CA PRO A 24 -2.87 -6.75 8.22
C PRO A 24 -3.37 -5.44 7.60
N HIS A 25 -2.50 -4.42 7.50
CA HIS A 25 -2.86 -3.14 6.87
C HIS A 25 -2.94 -3.26 5.35
N ALA A 26 -2.02 -4.00 4.74
CA ALA A 26 -2.02 -4.26 3.30
C ALA A 26 -3.21 -5.13 2.87
N GLU A 27 -3.48 -6.21 3.60
CA GLU A 27 -4.62 -7.12 3.32
C GLU A 27 -5.95 -6.38 3.46
N ALA A 28 -6.14 -5.67 4.58
CA ALA A 28 -7.37 -4.93 4.82
C ALA A 28 -7.62 -3.88 3.72
N LEU A 29 -6.58 -3.15 3.31
CA LEU A 29 -6.71 -2.15 2.25
C LEU A 29 -6.98 -2.80 0.88
N ARG A 30 -6.31 -3.90 0.53
CA ARG A 30 -6.59 -4.64 -0.72
C ARG A 30 -8.05 -5.10 -0.75
N ASP A 31 -8.52 -5.76 0.30
CA ASP A 31 -9.88 -6.30 0.37
C ASP A 31 -10.93 -5.18 0.29
N TRP A 32 -10.64 -4.01 0.87
CA TRP A 32 -11.47 -2.80 0.74
C TRP A 32 -11.55 -2.31 -0.70
N LEU A 33 -10.43 -2.26 -1.41
CA LEU A 33 -10.37 -1.84 -2.82
C LEU A 33 -11.08 -2.82 -3.75
N GLU A 34 -10.89 -4.13 -3.55
CA GLU A 34 -11.56 -5.19 -4.31
C GLU A 34 -13.09 -5.16 -4.13
N ALA A 35 -13.57 -4.74 -2.95
CA ALA A 35 -14.98 -4.52 -2.67
C ALA A 35 -15.57 -3.25 -3.32
N GLY A 36 -14.78 -2.51 -4.12
CA GLY A 36 -15.20 -1.25 -4.73
C GLY A 36 -15.14 -0.05 -3.79
N GLY A 37 -14.39 -0.16 -2.70
CA GLY A 37 -14.13 0.93 -1.78
C GLY A 37 -13.35 2.07 -2.42
N PHE A 38 -13.49 3.29 -1.89
CA PHE A 38 -12.73 4.43 -2.40
C PHE A 38 -11.23 4.25 -2.10
N PRO A 39 -10.35 4.62 -3.04
CA PRO A 39 -8.91 4.44 -2.86
C PRO A 39 -8.28 5.55 -2.02
N PRO A 40 -7.11 5.28 -1.42
CA PRO A 40 -6.20 6.34 -1.01
C PRO A 40 -5.84 7.22 -2.22
N GLN A 41 -5.45 8.47 -1.97
CA GLN A 41 -4.94 9.36 -3.02
C GLN A 41 -3.45 9.62 -2.79
N PRO A 42 -2.58 8.66 -3.15
CA PRO A 42 -1.15 8.86 -3.04
C PRO A 42 -0.71 9.93 -4.05
N THR A 43 0.02 10.93 -3.58
CA THR A 43 0.78 11.78 -4.49
C THR A 43 1.92 10.96 -5.06
N ILE A 44 1.84 10.62 -6.34
CA ILE A 44 2.94 9.96 -7.05
C ILE A 44 3.84 11.04 -7.64
N GLY A 45 5.10 11.02 -7.24
CA GLY A 45 6.12 11.97 -7.67
C GLY A 45 7.41 11.28 -8.11
N SER A 46 8.17 11.92 -8.99
CA SER A 46 9.56 11.51 -9.24
C SER A 46 10.44 11.89 -8.06
N THR A 47 11.48 11.10 -7.80
CA THR A 47 12.51 11.41 -6.78
C THR A 47 13.29 12.70 -7.09
N THR A 48 13.17 13.21 -8.32
CA THR A 48 13.77 14.47 -8.79
C THR A 48 12.82 15.68 -8.68
N GLY A 49 11.55 15.47 -8.32
CA GLY A 49 10.54 16.52 -8.16
C GLY A 49 10.00 17.11 -9.47
N ASN A 50 10.51 16.68 -10.63
CA ASN A 50 10.14 17.26 -11.93
C ASN A 50 8.76 16.82 -12.43
N LEU A 51 8.21 15.72 -11.89
CA LEU A 51 6.88 15.22 -12.25
C LEU A 51 6.15 14.84 -10.97
N THR A 52 5.01 15.47 -10.73
CA THR A 52 4.02 15.03 -9.74
C THR A 52 2.68 14.90 -10.47
N CYS A 53 1.95 13.83 -10.19
CA CYS A 53 0.66 13.57 -10.81
C CYS A 53 -0.37 13.30 -9.72
N GLN A 54 -1.50 14.01 -9.79
CA GLN A 54 -2.71 13.65 -9.08
C GLN A 54 -3.49 12.70 -9.98
N LEU A 55 -3.67 11.47 -9.52
CA LEU A 55 -4.32 10.41 -10.25
C LEU A 55 -5.83 10.49 -10.02
N ASP A 56 -6.61 10.04 -11.00
CA ASP A 56 -8.02 9.78 -10.77
C ASP A 56 -8.22 8.57 -9.84
N ALA A 57 -9.47 8.32 -9.47
CA ALA A 57 -9.79 7.24 -8.53
C ALA A 57 -9.51 5.84 -9.14
N GLU A 58 -9.74 5.65 -10.43
CA GLU A 58 -9.51 4.34 -11.07
C GLU A 58 -8.02 3.99 -11.05
N PHE A 59 -7.18 4.92 -11.46
CA PHE A 59 -5.74 4.72 -11.49
C PHE A 59 -5.16 4.67 -10.07
N SER A 60 -5.67 5.49 -9.14
CA SER A 60 -5.28 5.42 -7.73
C SER A 60 -5.57 4.03 -7.13
N ALA A 61 -6.76 3.48 -7.41
CA ALA A 61 -7.13 2.14 -6.95
C ALA A 61 -6.18 1.07 -7.53
N ALA A 62 -5.92 1.11 -8.84
CA ALA A 62 -5.02 0.15 -9.48
C ALA A 62 -3.59 0.16 -8.88
N ILE A 63 -3.03 1.35 -8.65
CA ILE A 63 -1.72 1.48 -8.00
C ILE A 63 -1.76 0.98 -6.57
N CYS A 64 -2.79 1.36 -5.80
CA CYS A 64 -2.88 0.96 -4.41
C CYS A 64 -3.04 -0.56 -4.26
N THR A 65 -3.83 -1.21 -5.11
CA THR A 65 -3.98 -2.67 -5.13
C THR A 65 -2.65 -3.35 -5.43
N ALA A 66 -1.96 -2.95 -6.51
CA ALA A 66 -0.66 -3.52 -6.87
C ALA A 66 0.40 -3.33 -5.77
N ALA A 67 0.39 -2.18 -5.10
CA ALA A 67 1.26 -1.92 -3.96
C ALA A 67 0.94 -2.81 -2.76
N CYS A 68 -0.34 -3.03 -2.43
CA CYS A 68 -0.74 -3.94 -1.36
C CYS A 68 -0.26 -5.36 -1.64
N GLU A 69 -0.48 -5.87 -2.85
CA GLU A 69 -0.01 -7.20 -3.26
C GLU A 69 1.50 -7.36 -3.15
N HIS A 70 2.26 -6.36 -3.61
CA HIS A 70 3.71 -6.35 -3.49
C HIS A 70 4.16 -6.40 -2.02
N VAL A 71 3.56 -5.55 -1.17
CA VAL A 71 3.89 -5.48 0.25
C VAL A 71 3.58 -6.80 0.95
N ILE A 72 2.42 -7.42 0.69
CA ILE A 72 2.04 -8.72 1.26
C ILE A 72 3.07 -9.78 0.88
N SER A 73 3.38 -9.91 -0.42
CA SER A 73 4.35 -10.87 -0.94
C SER A 73 5.73 -10.68 -0.30
N ARG A 74 6.20 -9.43 -0.20
CA ARG A 74 7.48 -9.13 0.42
C ARG A 74 7.51 -9.46 1.92
N CYS A 75 6.47 -9.11 2.66
CA CYS A 75 6.38 -9.41 4.09
C CYS A 75 6.38 -10.91 4.35
N GLN A 76 5.66 -11.69 3.54
CA GLN A 76 5.64 -13.16 3.64
C GLN A 76 7.03 -13.76 3.44
N TRP A 77 7.77 -13.28 2.44
CA TRP A 77 9.15 -13.73 2.20
C TRP A 77 10.06 -13.43 3.40
N GLU A 78 10.03 -12.21 3.94
CA GLU A 78 10.85 -11.82 5.09
C GLU A 78 10.52 -12.60 6.36
N LEU A 79 9.22 -12.85 6.61
CA LEU A 79 8.78 -13.64 7.76
C LEU A 79 9.19 -15.11 7.63
N SER A 80 9.23 -15.66 6.41
CA SER A 80 9.72 -17.02 6.14
C SER A 80 11.24 -17.18 6.28
N ASP A 81 12.02 -16.14 5.98
CA ASP A 81 13.49 -16.15 6.10
C ASP A 81 13.95 -16.01 7.56
N ALA A 82 13.11 -15.40 8.41
CA ALA A 82 13.36 -15.21 9.83
C ALA A 82 12.97 -16.41 10.72
N SER A 83 12.40 -17.49 10.14
CA SER A 83 11.95 -18.70 10.86
C SER A 83 12.90 -19.87 10.70
#